data_AF-A0A3D5IBZ0-F1
#
_entry.id   AF-A0A3D5IBZ0-F1
#
_cell.length_a   1.000
_cell.length_b   1.000
_cell.length_c   1.000
_cell.angle_alpha   90.00
_cell.angle_beta   90.00
_cell.angle_gamma   90.00
#
_symmetry.space_group_name_H-M   'P 1'
#
loop_
_entity.id
_entity.type
_entity.pdbx_description
1 polymer ?
#
loop_
_entity_poly.entity_id
_entity_poly.type
_entity_poly.pdbx_seq_one_letter_code
_entity_poly.pdbx_strand_id
1 'polypeptide(L)'
;MYRKNAWENLAEDEKEQLSAFAKDYMAFLNNGKTERECVAEGVRQAEAKGFKNLMDVVKNGETLKAGDRVYRAWMNKDIMLFIIGEKPMECGMNILGAHIDSPRIDIKQNPLYED
;
A
#
# COMPACT_ATOMS: atom_id res chain seq x y z
N MET A 1 -35.81 -1.20 -2.42
CA MET A 1 -35.24 -1.18 -1.05
C MET A 1 -34.18 -0.09 -1.03
N TYR A 2 -34.39 1.01 -0.31
CA TYR A 2 -33.38 2.06 -0.20
C TYR A 2 -32.21 1.55 0.64
N ARG A 3 -30.98 1.74 0.15
CA ARG A 3 -29.78 1.46 0.95
C ARG A 3 -29.72 2.47 2.09
N LYS A 4 -29.59 1.98 3.32
CA LYS A 4 -29.38 2.83 4.50
C LYS A 4 -28.04 3.56 4.37
N ASN A 5 -27.98 4.80 4.87
CA ASN A 5 -26.76 5.59 4.87
C ASN A 5 -25.72 4.98 5.82
N ALA A 6 -24.46 4.85 5.40
CA ALA A 6 -23.41 4.27 6.23
C ALA A 6 -23.18 5.06 7.53
N TRP A 7 -23.22 6.40 7.46
CA TRP A 7 -23.03 7.30 8.60
C TRP A 7 -24.12 7.14 9.67
N GLU A 8 -25.37 6.95 9.25
CA GLU A 8 -26.51 6.81 10.17
C GLU A 8 -26.52 5.47 10.92
N ASN A 9 -25.73 4.49 10.46
CA ASN A 9 -25.66 3.16 11.08
C ASN A 9 -24.49 3.01 12.06
N LEU A 10 -23.63 4.02 12.22
CA LEU A 10 -22.47 3.96 13.10
C LEU A 10 -22.83 4.42 14.52
N ALA A 11 -22.45 3.63 15.51
CA ALA A 11 -22.40 4.05 16.90
C ALA A 11 -21.31 5.13 17.11
N GLU A 12 -21.36 5.84 18.24
CA GLU A 12 -20.48 6.99 18.47
C GLU A 12 -18.99 6.58 18.56
N ASP A 13 -18.70 5.44 19.17
CA ASP A 13 -17.37 4.84 19.22
C ASP A 13 -16.86 4.42 17.83
N GLU A 14 -17.74 3.92 16.96
CA GLU A 14 -17.41 3.59 15.58
C GLU A 14 -17.09 4.86 14.75
N LYS A 15 -17.75 5.99 15.03
CA LYS A 15 -17.43 7.28 14.40
C LYS A 15 -16.07 7.80 14.84
N GLU A 16 -15.69 7.61 16.10
CA GLU A 16 -14.35 7.94 16.59
C GLU A 16 -13.27 7.11 15.89
N GLN A 17 -13.49 5.80 15.76
CA GLN A 17 -12.60 4.90 15.01
C GLN A 17 -12.49 5.29 13.53
N LEU A 18 -13.62 5.64 12.90
CA LEU A 18 -13.64 6.14 11.53
C LEU A 18 -12.83 7.44 11.39
N SER A 19 -12.97 8.36 12.34
CA SER A 19 -12.22 9.63 12.34
C SER A 19 -10.71 9.40 12.48
N ALA A 20 -10.30 8.46 13.35
CA ALA A 20 -8.90 8.06 13.47
C ALA A 20 -8.37 7.45 12.16
N PHE A 21 -9.12 6.50 11.57
CA PHE A 21 -8.77 5.91 10.28
C PHE A 21 -8.65 6.96 9.17
N ALA A 22 -9.57 7.92 9.11
CA ALA A 22 -9.54 8.98 8.11
C ALA A 22 -8.29 9.88 8.27
N LYS A 23 -7.87 10.16 9.51
CA LYS A 23 -6.63 10.91 9.78
C LYS A 23 -5.39 10.18 9.31
N ASP A 24 -5.31 8.87 9.56
CA ASP A 24 -4.20 8.05 9.07
C ASP A 24 -4.16 7.98 7.54
N TYR A 25 -5.33 7.87 6.91
CA TYR A 25 -5.45 7.92 5.45
C TYR A 25 -5.00 9.27 4.89
N MET A 26 -5.43 10.39 5.48
CA MET A 26 -4.96 11.72 5.10
C MET A 26 -3.45 11.88 5.27
N ALA A 27 -2.87 11.33 6.33
CA ALA A 27 -1.42 11.34 6.55
C ALA A 27 -0.68 10.55 5.45
N PHE A 28 -1.17 9.38 5.06
CA PHE A 28 -0.63 8.61 3.93
C PHE A 28 -0.68 9.45 2.63
N LEU A 29 -1.83 10.04 2.31
CA LEU A 29 -1.98 10.88 1.11
C LEU A 29 -1.08 12.13 1.14
N ASN A 30 -0.79 12.68 2.32
CA ASN A 30 0.11 13.83 2.43
C ASN A 30 1.56 13.46 2.14
N ASN A 31 1.96 12.24 2.48
CA ASN A 31 3.30 11.73 2.26
C ASN A 31 3.48 11.03 0.90
N GLY A 32 2.40 10.69 0.19
CA GLY A 32 2.42 10.04 -1.13
C GLY A 32 1.65 10.83 -2.18
N LYS A 33 2.31 11.71 -2.94
CA LYS A 33 1.69 12.50 -4.02
C LYS A 33 2.00 11.95 -5.41
N THR A 34 3.14 11.27 -5.53
CA THR A 34 3.59 10.58 -6.74
C THR A 34 3.68 9.08 -6.50
N GLU A 35 3.74 8.30 -7.58
CA GLU A 35 3.87 6.84 -7.49
C GLU A 35 5.11 6.42 -6.67
N ARG A 36 6.20 7.18 -6.76
CA ARG A 36 7.44 6.89 -6.04
C ARG A 36 7.34 7.16 -4.55
N GLU A 37 6.67 8.26 -4.18
CA GLU A 37 6.42 8.59 -2.78
C GLU A 37 5.43 7.61 -2.15
N CYS A 38 4.38 7.23 -2.88
CA CYS A 38 3.44 6.18 -2.45
C CYS A 38 4.15 4.85 -2.18
N VAL A 39 5.08 4.43 -3.05
CA VAL A 39 5.89 3.22 -2.81
C VAL A 39 6.79 3.40 -1.58
N ALA A 40 7.48 4.52 -1.44
CA ALA A 40 8.36 4.77 -0.30
C ALA A 40 7.60 4.73 1.04
N GLU A 41 6.45 5.39 1.12
CA GLU A 41 5.59 5.37 2.29
C GLU A 41 4.99 3.97 2.53
N GLY A 42 4.58 3.26 1.47
CA GLY A 42 4.10 1.89 1.54
C GLY A 42 5.14 0.92 2.11
N VAL A 43 6.40 1.01 1.66
CA VAL A 43 7.52 0.24 2.20
C VAL A 43 7.75 0.56 3.67
N ARG A 44 7.82 1.85 4.02
CA ARG A 44 8.02 2.30 5.41
C ARG A 44 6.96 1.72 6.35
N GLN A 45 5.69 1.77 5.96
CA GLN A 45 4.60 1.20 6.75
C GLN A 45 4.61 -0.32 6.78
N ALA A 46 4.98 -0.98 5.68
CA ALA A 46 5.08 -2.43 5.61
C ALA A 46 6.18 -2.95 6.57
N GLU A 47 7.37 -2.35 6.52
CA GLU A 47 8.49 -2.71 7.40
C GLU A 47 8.16 -2.47 8.88
N ALA A 48 7.51 -1.35 9.19
CA ALA A 48 7.01 -1.09 10.55
C ALA A 48 5.98 -2.14 11.04
N LYS A 49 5.29 -2.82 10.11
CA LYS A 49 4.35 -3.92 10.37
C LYS A 49 4.98 -5.32 10.25
N GLY A 50 6.31 -5.39 10.18
CA GLY A 50 7.08 -6.63 10.18
C GLY A 50 7.18 -7.32 8.81
N PHE A 51 6.88 -6.61 7.71
CA PHE A 51 7.15 -7.14 6.38
C PHE A 51 8.65 -7.11 6.07
N LYS A 52 9.14 -8.15 5.40
CA LYS A 52 10.52 -8.24 4.91
C LYS A 52 10.58 -8.07 3.39
N ASN A 53 11.67 -7.52 2.87
CA ASN A 53 11.87 -7.46 1.43
C ASN A 53 12.09 -8.88 0.89
N LEU A 54 11.25 -9.29 -0.08
CA LEU A 54 11.30 -10.61 -0.69
C LEU A 54 12.65 -10.90 -1.35
N MET A 55 13.33 -9.90 -1.91
CA MET A 55 14.64 -10.12 -2.52
C MET A 55 15.72 -10.43 -1.50
N ASP A 56 15.62 -9.88 -0.29
CA ASP A 56 16.57 -10.18 0.78
C ASP A 56 16.36 -11.62 1.27
N VAL A 57 15.10 -12.04 1.43
CA VAL A 57 14.74 -13.42 1.75
C VAL A 57 15.32 -14.39 0.71
N VAL A 58 15.13 -14.12 -0.59
CA VAL A 58 15.66 -14.94 -1.68
C VAL A 58 17.19 -14.95 -1.68
N LYS A 59 17.82 -13.78 -1.53
CA LYS A 59 19.28 -13.64 -1.50
C LYS A 59 19.91 -14.42 -0.33
N ASN A 60 19.23 -14.47 0.81
CA ASN A 60 19.68 -15.19 2.00
C ASN A 60 19.38 -16.69 1.96
N GLY A 61 18.66 -17.18 0.93
CA GLY A 61 18.24 -18.58 0.85
C GLY A 61 17.20 -18.97 1.91
N GLU A 62 16.47 -17.98 2.46
CA GLU A 62 15.43 -18.21 3.45
C GLU A 62 14.19 -18.81 2.80
N THR A 63 13.53 -19.75 3.49
CA THR A 63 12.26 -20.33 3.07
C THR A 63 11.09 -19.60 3.70
N LEU A 64 10.03 -19.38 2.93
CA LEU A 64 8.78 -18.79 3.44
C LEU A 64 7.89 -19.85 4.09
N LYS A 65 7.25 -19.49 5.21
CA LYS A 65 6.25 -20.30 5.91
C LYS A 65 4.95 -19.53 6.09
N ALA A 66 3.88 -20.25 6.43
CA ALA A 66 2.60 -19.65 6.75
C ALA A 66 2.73 -18.57 7.84
N GLY A 67 2.07 -17.43 7.62
CA GLY A 67 2.12 -16.25 8.47
C GLY A 67 3.25 -15.27 8.12
N ASP A 68 4.24 -15.66 7.31
CA ASP A 68 5.29 -14.74 6.90
C ASP A 68 4.72 -13.57 6.08
N ARG A 69 5.32 -12.39 6.29
CA ARG A 69 4.94 -11.14 5.64
C ARG A 69 6.11 -10.66 4.80
N VAL A 70 5.91 -10.59 3.49
CA VAL A 70 6.95 -10.14 2.56
C VAL A 70 6.42 -9.13 1.58
N TYR A 71 7.27 -8.20 1.16
CA TYR A 71 6.93 -7.22 0.14
C TYR A 71 7.97 -7.23 -0.98
N ARG A 72 7.56 -6.76 -2.15
CA ARG A 72 8.45 -6.45 -3.26
C ARG A 72 8.07 -5.09 -3.81
N ALA A 73 9.00 -4.15 -3.78
CA ALA A 73 8.91 -2.92 -4.56
C ALA A 73 9.66 -3.11 -5.88
N TRP A 74 9.06 -2.76 -7.01
CA TRP A 74 9.70 -2.83 -8.32
C TRP A 74 9.83 -1.44 -8.94
N MET A 75 11.07 -1.13 -9.36
CA MET A 75 11.51 0.17 -9.90
C MET A 75 11.10 1.40 -9.06
N ASN A 76 10.78 1.20 -7.77
CA ASN A 76 10.19 2.20 -6.88
C ASN A 76 8.90 2.84 -7.43
N LYS A 77 8.13 2.13 -8.26
CA LYS A 77 6.87 2.63 -8.85
C LYS A 77 5.67 1.71 -8.62
N ASP A 78 5.92 0.50 -8.15
CA ASP A 78 4.89 -0.40 -7.66
C ASP A 78 5.33 -1.04 -6.34
N ILE A 79 4.36 -1.64 -5.65
CA ILE A 79 4.60 -2.43 -4.46
C ILE A 79 3.60 -3.59 -4.42
N MET A 80 4.11 -4.78 -4.13
CA MET A 80 3.32 -5.98 -3.88
C MET A 80 3.58 -6.43 -2.45
N LEU A 81 2.53 -6.72 -1.70
CA LEU A 81 2.62 -7.22 -0.33
C LEU A 81 1.94 -8.58 -0.25
N PHE A 82 2.57 -9.52 0.43
CA PHE A 82 2.10 -10.88 0.58
C PHE A 82 2.07 -11.27 2.06
N ILE A 83 1.00 -11.96 2.44
CA ILE A 83 0.88 -12.70 3.69
C ILE A 83 0.76 -14.16 3.29
N ILE A 84 1.75 -14.97 3.64
CA ILE A 84 1.81 -16.38 3.22
C ILE A 84 0.74 -17.18 3.97
N GLY A 85 -0.12 -17.86 3.22
CA GLY A 85 -1.19 -18.69 3.77
C GLY A 85 -0.72 -20.08 4.19
N GLU A 86 -1.61 -20.84 4.82
CA GLU A 86 -1.37 -22.24 5.20
C GLU A 86 -1.58 -23.22 4.04
N LYS A 87 -2.46 -22.87 3.09
CA LYS A 87 -2.74 -23.69 1.92
C LYS A 87 -1.65 -23.51 0.85
N PRO A 88 -1.34 -24.55 0.08
CA PRO A 88 -0.46 -24.42 -1.08
C PRO A 88 -0.95 -23.34 -2.06
N MET A 89 -0.01 -22.63 -2.69
CA MET A 89 -0.32 -21.48 -3.55
C MET A 89 -1.14 -21.89 -4.78
N GLU A 90 -1.04 -23.14 -5.24
CA GLU A 90 -1.87 -23.68 -6.33
C GLU A 90 -3.37 -23.73 -6.00
N CYS A 91 -3.75 -23.64 -4.72
CA CYS A 91 -5.15 -23.49 -4.30
C CYS A 91 -5.70 -22.07 -4.51
N GLY A 92 -4.89 -21.16 -5.05
CA GLY A 92 -5.26 -19.78 -5.34
C GLY A 92 -4.89 -18.80 -4.24
N MET A 93 -5.17 -17.52 -4.50
CA MET A 93 -4.84 -16.41 -3.62
C MET A 93 -5.90 -15.31 -3.69
N ASN A 94 -6.13 -14.64 -2.57
CA ASN A 94 -6.99 -13.46 -2.51
C ASN A 94 -6.15 -12.23 -2.88
N ILE A 95 -6.47 -11.60 -4.01
CA ILE A 95 -5.71 -10.47 -4.53
C ILE A 95 -6.54 -9.20 -4.42
N LEU A 96 -5.95 -8.16 -3.80
CA LEU A 96 -6.46 -6.80 -3.84
C LEU A 96 -5.50 -5.97 -4.70
N GLY A 97 -6.01 -5.45 -5.81
CA GLY A 97 -5.27 -4.59 -6.72
C GLY A 97 -5.76 -3.15 -6.66
N ALA A 98 -4.82 -2.20 -6.70
CA ALA A 98 -5.07 -0.77 -6.86
C ALA A 98 -3.93 -0.16 -7.70
N HIS A 99 -4.13 1.06 -8.19
CA HIS A 99 -3.07 1.84 -8.82
C HIS A 99 -2.71 3.02 -7.91
N ILE A 100 -1.45 3.47 -7.97
CA ILE A 100 -0.89 4.49 -7.06
C ILE A 100 -0.35 5.72 -7.79
N ASP A 101 -0.43 5.72 -9.12
CA ASP A 101 -0.20 6.89 -9.94
C ASP A 101 -1.45 7.78 -9.92
N SER A 102 -1.23 9.09 -10.00
CA SER A 102 -2.29 10.09 -10.06
C SER A 102 -1.96 11.11 -11.16
N PRO A 103 -2.97 11.73 -11.79
CA PRO A 103 -2.77 12.78 -12.76
C PRO A 103 -1.86 13.88 -12.20
N ARG A 104 -0.81 14.22 -12.94
CA ARG A 104 0.18 15.23 -12.56
C ARG A 104 0.78 15.89 -13.79
N ILE A 105 1.41 17.04 -13.59
CA ILE A 105 2.15 17.74 -14.64
C ILE A 105 3.61 17.33 -14.52
N ASP A 106 4.12 16.68 -15.56
CA ASP A 106 5.54 16.38 -15.69
C ASP A 106 6.28 17.51 -16.40
N ILE A 107 7.46 17.85 -15.89
CA ILE A 107 8.36 18.77 -16.59
C ILE A 107 8.86 18.12 -17.89
N LYS A 108 8.93 18.91 -18.97
CA LYS A 108 9.59 18.47 -20.21
C LYS A 108 11.08 18.23 -19.94
N GLN A 109 11.73 17.44 -20.80
CA GLN A 109 13.17 17.14 -20.70
C GLN A 109 14.03 18.41 -20.66
N ASN A 110 13.67 19.44 -21.45
CA ASN A 110 14.29 20.76 -21.42
C ASN A 110 13.21 21.79 -20.99
N PRO A 111 13.04 22.04 -19.68
CA PRO A 111 11.96 22.90 -19.18
C PRO A 111 12.35 24.37 -19.05
N LEU A 112 13.65 24.66 -18.92
CA LEU A 112 14.17 26.00 -18.72
C LEU A 112 14.35 26.71 -20.07
N TYR A 113 13.77 27.89 -20.18
CA TYR A 113 13.97 28.83 -21.28
C TYR A 113 14.16 30.22 -20.68
N GLU A 114 14.96 31.05 -21.33
CA GLU A 114 15.20 32.46 -21.02
C GLU A 114 14.94 33.26 -22.31
N ASP A 115 14.20 34.37 -22.21
CA ASP A 115 13.89 35.29 -23.32
C ASP A 115 14.95 36.39 -23.46
#